data_AF-A0A924DCA4-F1
#
_entry.id   AF-A0A924DCA4-F1
#
_cell.length_a   1.000
_cell.length_b   1.000
_cell.length_c   1.000
_cell.angle_alpha   90.00
_cell.angle_beta   90.00
_cell.angle_gamma   90.00
#
_symmetry.space_group_name_H-M   'P 1'
#
loop_
_entity.id
_entity.type
_entity.pdbx_description
1 polymer ?
#
loop_
_entity_poly.entity_id
_entity_poly.type
_entity_poly.pdbx_seq_one_letter_code
_entity_poly.pdbx_strand_id
1 'polypeptide(L)'
;MKHITLNLALVALIATFASTSSHALVLISAGNTPGGDNVLFNNNPPNGLQLSGILNNAQNTPVNFSSTQVLHANGGQARIEAANGANLTNVSVFLNPGFGFTQYVGNPFSATRNSNLTITVNSVDSNGVIEAPTVLVLPVGNGQNFFTALASGGELITSVNLSNGSFQDLRQNRLTGVQSLLTHQSAVPEPGSVALLVGSVITGVGVLVRRRRN
;
A
#
# COMPACT_ATOMS: atom_id res chain seq x y z
N MET A 1 -43.45 48.54 2.62
CA MET A 1 -42.94 47.28 2.01
C MET A 1 -41.44 47.39 1.89
N LYS A 2 -40.70 46.94 2.91
CA LYS A 2 -39.26 47.12 3.05
C LYS A 2 -38.67 45.84 3.63
N HIS A 3 -37.58 45.39 3.03
CA HIS A 3 -36.61 44.39 3.51
C HIS A 3 -36.96 42.91 3.37
N ILE A 4 -36.81 42.39 2.15
CA ILE A 4 -36.48 40.97 1.89
C ILE A 4 -35.31 40.93 0.91
N THR A 5 -34.10 41.28 1.34
CA THR A 5 -32.88 41.12 0.52
C THR A 5 -31.65 40.97 1.43
N LEU A 6 -31.69 40.04 2.39
CA LEU A 6 -30.52 39.78 3.24
C LEU A 6 -30.47 38.32 3.71
N ASN A 7 -30.41 37.37 2.78
CA ASN A 7 -30.24 35.95 3.14
C ASN A 7 -29.48 35.12 2.08
N LEU A 8 -28.70 35.73 1.17
CA LEU A 8 -27.97 34.98 0.14
C LEU A 8 -26.48 34.72 0.45
N ALA A 9 -25.88 35.38 1.45
CA ALA A 9 -24.44 35.28 1.69
C ALA A 9 -24.01 34.15 2.64
N LEU A 10 -24.94 33.52 3.37
CA LEU A 10 -24.60 32.49 4.38
C LEU A 10 -24.60 31.05 3.82
N VAL A 11 -25.13 30.83 2.62
CA VAL A 11 -25.28 29.48 2.05
C VAL A 11 -24.02 28.99 1.32
N ALA A 12 -23.08 29.88 0.99
CA ALA A 12 -21.87 29.52 0.23
C ALA A 12 -20.71 28.95 1.08
N LEU A 13 -20.76 29.03 2.42
CA LEU A 13 -19.64 28.63 3.29
C LEU A 13 -19.73 27.18 3.81
N ILE A 14 -20.85 26.48 3.58
CA ILE A 14 -21.08 25.12 4.13
C ILE A 14 -20.75 24.01 3.10
N ALA A 15 -20.43 24.36 1.85
CA ALA A 15 -20.24 23.38 0.78
C ALA A 15 -18.82 22.76 0.67
N THR A 16 -17.86 23.12 1.54
CA THR A 16 -16.43 22.80 1.33
C THR A 16 -15.86 21.59 2.09
N PHE A 17 -16.67 20.77 2.78
CA PHE A 17 -16.11 19.68 3.61
C PHE A 17 -16.64 18.28 3.37
N ALA A 18 -17.36 18.02 2.27
CA ALA A 18 -17.80 16.67 1.92
C ALA A 18 -17.04 16.10 0.71
N SER A 19 -15.71 16.17 0.72
CA SER A 19 -14.90 15.25 -0.09
C SER A 19 -14.97 13.89 0.59
N THR A 20 -15.97 13.08 0.26
CA THR A 20 -15.98 11.67 0.63
C THR A 20 -14.73 11.04 0.02
N SER A 21 -13.84 10.50 0.86
CA SER A 21 -12.70 9.71 0.40
C SER A 21 -13.23 8.64 -0.55
N SER A 22 -12.83 8.70 -1.82
CA SER A 22 -12.99 7.58 -2.73
C SER A 22 -12.26 6.41 -2.11
N HIS A 23 -12.98 5.39 -1.64
CA HIS A 23 -12.35 4.23 -1.04
C HIS A 23 -11.51 3.54 -2.10
N ALA A 24 -10.22 3.51 -1.79
CA ALA A 24 -9.17 2.87 -2.55
C ALA A 24 -9.43 1.36 -2.66
N LEU A 25 -9.20 0.75 -3.83
CA LEU A 25 -9.51 -0.65 -4.08
C LEU A 25 -8.24 -1.47 -4.37
N VAL A 26 -7.77 -2.16 -3.33
CA VAL A 26 -6.86 -3.29 -3.46
C VAL A 26 -7.67 -4.58 -3.56
N LEU A 27 -7.35 -5.40 -4.56
CA LEU A 27 -7.99 -6.69 -4.80
C LEU A 27 -6.97 -7.81 -4.60
N ILE A 28 -7.41 -8.89 -3.96
CA ILE A 28 -6.65 -10.14 -3.89
C ILE A 28 -7.47 -11.23 -4.57
N SER A 29 -6.87 -11.90 -5.55
CA SER A 29 -7.50 -13.00 -6.27
C SER A 29 -6.59 -14.22 -6.32
N ALA A 30 -7.18 -15.41 -6.21
CA ALA A 30 -6.48 -16.64 -6.56
C ALA A 30 -6.17 -16.64 -8.07
N GLY A 31 -5.02 -17.20 -8.43
CA GLY A 31 -4.58 -17.32 -9.82
C GLY A 31 -3.32 -16.51 -10.15
N ASN A 32 -2.73 -16.91 -11.27
CA ASN A 32 -1.53 -16.30 -11.84
C ASN A 32 -1.95 -15.22 -12.84
N THR A 33 -1.88 -13.95 -12.44
CA THR A 33 -2.01 -12.85 -13.41
C THR A 33 -0.72 -12.74 -14.23
N PRO A 34 -0.78 -12.77 -15.57
CA PRO A 34 0.40 -12.61 -16.41
C PRO A 34 1.09 -11.26 -16.19
N GLY A 35 2.40 -11.23 -16.41
CA GLY A 35 3.21 -10.02 -16.28
C GLY A 35 3.97 -9.92 -14.95
N GLY A 36 4.63 -8.77 -14.78
CA GLY A 36 5.49 -8.42 -13.65
C GLY A 36 6.94 -8.82 -13.83
N ASP A 37 7.80 -8.07 -13.14
CA ASP A 37 9.23 -8.29 -13.08
C ASP A 37 9.54 -9.39 -12.06
N ASN A 38 10.36 -10.36 -12.45
CA ASN A 38 10.76 -11.44 -11.56
C ASN A 38 11.74 -10.93 -10.52
N VAL A 39 11.56 -11.38 -9.28
CA VAL A 39 12.50 -11.11 -8.19
C VAL A 39 13.66 -12.10 -8.24
N LEU A 40 14.82 -11.64 -8.68
CA LEU A 40 16.03 -12.44 -8.83
C LEU A 40 16.87 -12.41 -7.55
N PHE A 41 17.49 -13.54 -7.23
CA PHE A 41 18.46 -13.67 -6.12
C PHE A 41 19.88 -13.90 -6.65
N ASN A 42 20.23 -13.27 -7.78
CA ASN A 42 21.51 -13.47 -8.46
C ASN A 42 22.72 -12.99 -7.65
N ASN A 43 22.48 -12.17 -6.61
CA ASN A 43 23.46 -11.74 -5.62
C ASN A 43 23.77 -12.81 -4.56
N ASN A 44 23.07 -13.96 -4.58
CA ASN A 44 23.20 -15.04 -3.60
C ASN A 44 23.19 -14.51 -2.16
N PRO A 45 22.07 -13.89 -1.72
CA PRO A 45 22.03 -13.23 -0.43
C PRO A 45 22.27 -14.27 0.68
N PRO A 46 23.04 -13.93 1.73
CA PRO A 46 23.29 -14.86 2.82
C PRO A 46 21.98 -15.19 3.52
N ASN A 47 21.87 -16.41 4.05
CA ASN A 47 20.71 -16.82 4.84
C ASN A 47 20.50 -15.86 6.02
N GLY A 48 19.24 -15.52 6.31
CA GLY A 48 18.91 -14.59 7.37
C GLY A 48 17.40 -14.48 7.59
N LEU A 49 17.00 -13.74 8.63
CA LEU A 49 15.58 -13.42 8.86
C LEU A 49 15.01 -12.48 7.79
N GLN A 50 15.90 -11.82 7.05
CA GLN A 50 15.55 -10.98 5.91
C GLN A 50 16.49 -11.29 4.74
N LEU A 51 15.91 -11.36 3.54
CA LEU A 51 16.63 -11.49 2.27
C LEU A 51 16.20 -10.38 1.33
N SER A 52 17.11 -9.94 0.46
CA SER A 52 16.80 -8.96 -0.58
C SER A 52 17.13 -9.54 -1.95
N GLY A 53 16.11 -9.57 -2.82
CA GLY A 53 16.25 -9.81 -4.25
C GLY A 53 16.21 -8.50 -5.04
N ILE A 54 16.43 -8.61 -6.35
CA ILE A 54 16.37 -7.50 -7.31
C ILE A 54 15.39 -7.82 -8.42
N LEU A 55 14.68 -6.82 -8.95
CA LEU A 55 13.82 -7.02 -10.12
C LEU A 55 14.66 -7.15 -11.39
N ASN A 56 14.29 -8.08 -12.27
CA ASN A 56 15.02 -8.34 -13.52
C ASN A 56 15.11 -7.11 -14.45
N ASN A 57 14.06 -6.28 -14.51
CA ASN A 57 14.05 -5.05 -15.31
C ASN A 57 14.25 -3.75 -14.49
N ALA A 58 14.29 -3.84 -13.15
CA ALA A 58 14.46 -2.71 -12.23
C ALA A 58 15.45 -3.05 -11.11
N GLN A 59 16.71 -3.27 -11.48
CA GLN A 59 17.76 -3.81 -10.59
C GLN A 59 18.12 -2.89 -9.40
N ASN A 60 17.73 -1.61 -9.44
CA ASN A 60 17.98 -0.63 -8.39
C ASN A 60 16.91 -0.60 -7.29
N THR A 61 15.86 -1.43 -7.40
CA THR A 61 14.80 -1.51 -6.38
C THR A 61 14.87 -2.87 -5.69
N PRO A 62 15.45 -2.94 -4.48
CA PRO A 62 15.47 -4.16 -3.70
C PRO A 62 14.05 -4.59 -3.30
N VAL A 63 13.75 -5.87 -3.50
CA VAL A 63 12.56 -6.51 -2.97
C VAL A 63 12.97 -7.31 -1.75
N ASN A 64 12.43 -6.94 -0.60
CA ASN A 64 12.76 -7.54 0.67
C ASN A 64 11.74 -8.61 1.03
N PHE A 65 12.25 -9.71 1.58
CA PHE A 65 11.48 -10.78 2.18
C PHE A 65 11.92 -10.91 3.63
N SER A 66 10.97 -11.01 4.56
CA SER A 66 11.29 -11.32 5.97
C SER A 66 10.41 -12.44 6.50
N SER A 67 10.91 -13.15 7.51
CA SER A 67 10.14 -14.18 8.22
C SER A 67 10.57 -14.29 9.69
N THR A 68 9.74 -14.99 10.47
CA THR A 68 10.13 -15.49 11.80
C THR A 68 11.15 -16.64 11.72
N GLN A 69 11.40 -17.17 10.52
CA GLN A 69 12.37 -18.23 10.26
C GLN A 69 13.56 -17.69 9.44
N VAL A 70 14.72 -18.34 9.59
CA VAL A 70 15.86 -18.06 8.70
C VAL A 70 15.49 -18.50 7.29
N LEU A 71 15.52 -17.55 6.37
CA LEU A 71 15.23 -17.73 4.96
C LEU A 71 16.50 -18.14 4.22
N HIS A 72 16.31 -18.95 3.18
CA HIS A 72 17.30 -19.27 2.16
C HIS A 72 16.74 -18.88 0.79
N ALA A 73 17.52 -18.14 0.00
CA ALA A 73 17.18 -17.82 -1.38
C ALA A 73 17.71 -18.88 -2.32
N ASN A 74 16.88 -19.31 -3.26
CA ASN A 74 17.27 -20.17 -4.37
C ASN A 74 16.97 -19.48 -5.71
N GLY A 75 18.04 -19.18 -6.45
CA GLY A 75 17.98 -18.33 -7.65
C GLY A 75 17.24 -18.94 -8.84
N GLY A 76 17.12 -20.27 -8.93
CA GLY A 76 16.59 -20.93 -10.13
C GLY A 76 15.14 -20.61 -10.48
N GLN A 77 14.32 -20.20 -9.50
CA GLN A 77 12.89 -19.90 -9.70
C GLN A 77 12.39 -18.66 -8.95
N ALA A 78 13.29 -17.71 -8.61
CA ALA A 78 12.92 -16.59 -7.74
C ALA A 78 12.28 -17.10 -6.43
N ARG A 79 12.95 -18.06 -5.77
CA ARG A 79 12.38 -18.84 -4.66
C ARG A 79 13.02 -18.47 -3.33
N ILE A 80 12.19 -18.40 -2.29
CA ILE A 80 12.64 -18.43 -0.90
C ILE A 80 12.04 -19.64 -0.17
N GLU A 81 12.83 -20.23 0.71
CA GLU A 81 12.45 -21.38 1.53
C GLU A 81 13.04 -21.25 2.94
N ALA A 82 12.56 -22.05 3.90
CA ALA A 82 13.18 -22.07 5.22
C ALA A 82 14.56 -22.75 5.13
N ALA A 83 15.60 -22.12 5.66
CA ALA A 83 16.98 -22.60 5.54
C ALA A 83 17.22 -23.96 6.23
N ASN A 84 16.35 -24.35 7.17
CA ASN A 84 16.40 -25.64 7.86
C ASN A 84 15.58 -26.75 7.15
N GLY A 85 15.01 -26.48 5.98
CA GLY A 85 14.16 -27.42 5.24
C GLY A 85 12.76 -27.64 5.85
N ALA A 86 12.38 -26.87 6.87
CA ALA A 86 11.01 -26.87 7.38
C ALA A 86 10.05 -26.18 6.39
N ASN A 87 8.74 -26.33 6.63
CA ASN A 87 7.78 -25.48 5.93
C ASN A 87 7.98 -24.02 6.33
N LEU A 88 7.89 -23.16 5.33
CA LEU A 88 7.95 -21.72 5.43
C LEU A 88 6.62 -21.17 5.96
N THR A 89 6.71 -20.21 6.87
CA THR A 89 5.60 -19.55 7.57
C THR A 89 5.90 -18.07 7.76
N ASN A 90 4.86 -17.26 8.00
CA ASN A 90 4.97 -15.85 8.41
C ASN A 90 5.92 -15.04 7.52
N VAL A 91 5.64 -14.96 6.23
CA VAL A 91 6.49 -14.26 5.27
C VAL A 91 5.92 -12.88 4.96
N SER A 92 6.76 -11.85 4.97
CA SER A 92 6.42 -10.51 4.50
C SER A 92 7.24 -10.18 3.27
N VAL A 93 6.61 -9.57 2.27
CA VAL A 93 7.24 -9.06 1.05
C VAL A 93 6.99 -7.57 0.95
N PHE A 94 8.05 -6.78 0.78
CA PHE A 94 7.99 -5.33 0.80
C PHE A 94 9.18 -4.69 0.07
N LEU A 95 9.05 -3.42 -0.30
CA LEU A 95 10.16 -2.62 -0.82
C LEU A 95 10.81 -1.80 0.29
N ASN A 96 11.90 -1.10 -0.02
CA ASN A 96 12.47 -0.14 0.92
C ASN A 96 11.45 0.95 1.30
N PRO A 97 11.54 1.55 2.51
CA PRO A 97 10.68 2.65 2.91
C PRO A 97 10.64 3.77 1.86
N GLY A 98 9.45 4.31 1.60
CA GLY A 98 9.24 5.35 0.58
C GLY A 98 8.96 4.81 -0.83
N PHE A 99 8.83 3.50 -1.00
CA PHE A 99 8.41 2.86 -2.25
C PHE A 99 7.17 1.98 -2.04
N GLY A 100 6.42 1.79 -3.12
CA GLY A 100 5.34 0.81 -3.21
C GLY A 100 5.25 0.25 -4.63
N PHE A 101 4.33 -0.70 -4.82
CA PHE A 101 4.07 -1.34 -6.11
C PHE A 101 2.58 -1.49 -6.36
N THR A 102 2.16 -1.59 -7.62
CA THR A 102 0.74 -1.74 -7.97
C THR A 102 0.29 -3.19 -8.03
N GLN A 103 1.22 -4.13 -8.21
CA GLN A 103 0.88 -5.55 -8.32
C GLN A 103 1.95 -6.42 -7.67
N TYR A 104 1.49 -7.49 -7.02
CA TYR A 104 2.33 -8.60 -6.58
C TYR A 104 1.71 -9.93 -6.97
N VAL A 105 2.54 -10.85 -7.47
CA VAL A 105 2.17 -12.23 -7.76
C VAL A 105 3.12 -13.15 -7.03
N GLY A 106 2.57 -14.09 -6.26
CA GLY A 106 3.34 -15.09 -5.50
C GLY A 106 2.76 -16.49 -5.66
N ASN A 107 3.62 -17.50 -5.55
CA ASN A 107 3.24 -18.92 -5.57
C ASN A 107 3.72 -19.63 -4.28
N PRO A 108 2.91 -19.65 -3.21
CA PRO A 108 3.14 -20.53 -2.07
C PRO A 108 2.96 -21.99 -2.49
N PHE A 109 4.07 -22.66 -2.79
CA PHE A 109 4.08 -24.04 -3.24
C PHE A 109 3.98 -25.01 -2.06
N SER A 110 3.20 -26.07 -2.22
CA SER A 110 3.16 -27.19 -1.27
C SER A 110 3.11 -28.50 -2.05
N ALA A 111 3.98 -29.45 -1.76
CA ALA A 111 4.00 -30.74 -2.45
C ALA A 111 3.01 -31.77 -1.87
N THR A 112 2.64 -31.64 -0.59
CA THR A 112 1.96 -32.73 0.14
C THR A 112 0.90 -32.27 1.14
N ARG A 113 0.67 -30.96 1.29
CA ARG A 113 -0.18 -30.45 2.38
C ARG A 113 -1.20 -29.44 1.91
N ASN A 114 -2.38 -29.53 2.54
CA ASN A 114 -3.40 -28.50 2.49
C ASN A 114 -3.24 -27.59 3.73
N SER A 115 -3.23 -26.28 3.53
CA SER A 115 -3.31 -25.29 4.61
C SER A 115 -4.13 -24.09 4.15
N ASN A 116 -4.65 -23.30 5.09
CA ASN A 116 -5.33 -22.05 4.77
C ASN A 116 -4.38 -20.90 5.06
N LEU A 117 -3.86 -20.25 4.03
CA LEU A 117 -2.94 -19.14 4.16
C LEU A 117 -3.71 -17.82 4.23
N THR A 118 -3.50 -17.02 5.26
CA THR A 118 -3.98 -15.64 5.31
C THR A 118 -3.01 -14.74 4.57
N ILE A 119 -3.51 -14.03 3.57
CA ILE A 119 -2.80 -13.00 2.82
C ILE A 119 -3.34 -11.65 3.28
N THR A 120 -2.46 -10.81 3.83
CA THR A 120 -2.78 -9.44 4.25
C THR A 120 -1.96 -8.46 3.44
N VAL A 121 -2.63 -7.59 2.69
CA VAL A 121 -2.02 -6.57 1.85
C VAL A 121 -2.21 -5.21 2.49
N ASN A 122 -1.10 -4.53 2.78
CA ASN A 122 -1.11 -3.15 3.25
C ASN A 122 -0.83 -2.21 2.09
N SER A 123 -1.51 -1.06 2.06
CA SER A 123 -1.38 -0.09 0.99
C SER A 123 -1.53 1.33 1.49
N VAL A 124 -1.18 2.29 0.63
CA VAL A 124 -1.44 3.71 0.83
C VAL A 124 -2.17 4.26 -0.39
N ASP A 125 -3.02 5.26 -0.18
CA ASP A 125 -3.71 5.97 -1.26
C ASP A 125 -2.74 6.87 -2.07
N SER A 126 -3.26 7.56 -3.09
CA SER A 126 -2.49 8.51 -3.90
C SER A 126 -1.92 9.70 -3.12
N ASN A 127 -2.43 9.96 -1.91
CA ASN A 127 -1.98 11.02 -1.03
C ASN A 127 -0.98 10.53 0.03
N GLY A 128 -0.68 9.22 0.07
CA GLY A 128 0.19 8.60 1.06
C GLY A 128 -0.51 8.26 2.38
N VAL A 129 -1.84 8.33 2.45
CA VAL A 129 -2.63 7.93 3.62
C VAL A 129 -2.69 6.41 3.69
N ILE A 130 -2.46 5.84 4.87
CA ILE A 130 -2.52 4.38 5.09
C ILE A 130 -3.97 3.91 4.99
N GLU A 131 -4.18 2.91 4.13
CA GLU A 131 -5.48 2.27 3.93
C GLU A 131 -5.69 1.10 4.90
N ALA A 132 -6.95 0.74 5.12
CA ALA A 132 -7.29 -0.48 5.84
C ALA A 132 -6.71 -1.71 5.09
N PRO A 133 -6.08 -2.68 5.78
CA PRO A 133 -5.50 -3.83 5.10
C PRO A 133 -6.56 -4.67 4.38
N THR A 134 -6.26 -5.12 3.17
CA THR A 134 -7.08 -6.09 2.44
C THR A 134 -6.65 -7.49 2.83
N VAL A 135 -7.60 -8.37 3.16
CA VAL A 135 -7.31 -9.72 3.66
C VAL A 135 -8.04 -10.77 2.82
N LEU A 136 -7.33 -11.84 2.44
CA LEU A 136 -7.88 -13.02 1.79
C LEU A 136 -7.36 -14.29 2.48
N VAL A 137 -8.20 -15.29 2.66
CA VAL A 137 -7.76 -16.64 3.02
C VAL A 137 -7.67 -17.48 1.75
N LEU A 138 -6.46 -17.90 1.40
CA LEU A 138 -6.16 -18.74 0.25
C LEU A 138 -5.99 -20.20 0.70
N PRO A 139 -6.80 -21.15 0.20
CA PRO A 139 -6.51 -22.57 0.35
C PRO A 139 -5.25 -22.92 -0.45
N VAL A 140 -4.19 -23.32 0.25
CA VAL A 140 -2.93 -23.80 -0.32
C VAL A 140 -2.99 -25.31 -0.34
N GLY A 141 -3.12 -25.91 -1.52
CA GLY A 141 -3.12 -27.36 -1.73
C GLY A 141 -1.85 -27.90 -2.37
N ASN A 142 -1.89 -29.17 -2.79
CA ASN A 142 -0.79 -29.77 -3.55
C ASN A 142 -0.60 -29.06 -4.89
N GLY A 143 0.63 -28.62 -5.16
CA GLY A 143 1.01 -27.95 -6.39
C GLY A 143 1.15 -26.45 -6.23
N GLN A 144 0.85 -25.74 -7.32
CA GLN A 144 1.00 -24.29 -7.43
C GLN A 144 -0.27 -23.60 -6.90
N ASN A 145 -0.10 -22.64 -5.98
CA ASN A 145 -1.21 -21.93 -5.34
C ASN A 145 -1.06 -20.43 -5.57
N PHE A 146 -1.05 -20.01 -6.84
CA PHE A 146 -0.84 -18.61 -7.17
C PHE A 146 -1.90 -17.70 -6.57
N PHE A 147 -1.47 -16.51 -6.19
CA PHE A 147 -2.36 -15.39 -5.95
C PHE A 147 -1.79 -14.10 -6.55
N THR A 148 -2.69 -13.15 -6.78
CA THR A 148 -2.36 -11.81 -7.23
C THR A 148 -2.95 -10.81 -6.24
N ALA A 149 -2.14 -9.85 -5.79
CA ALA A 149 -2.60 -8.62 -5.16
C ALA A 149 -2.47 -7.48 -6.18
N LEU A 150 -3.52 -6.68 -6.38
CA LEU A 150 -3.58 -5.62 -7.37
C LEU A 150 -4.20 -4.35 -6.75
N ALA A 151 -3.47 -3.24 -6.79
CA ALA A 151 -3.99 -1.90 -6.57
C ALA A 151 -4.56 -1.34 -7.88
N SER A 152 -5.77 -0.80 -7.85
CA SER A 152 -6.54 -0.45 -9.06
C SER A 152 -7.07 0.98 -9.12
N GLY A 153 -7.02 1.71 -8.00
CA GLY A 153 -7.50 3.09 -7.86
C GLY A 153 -6.39 4.13 -7.67
N GLY A 154 -5.14 3.81 -8.02
CA GLY A 154 -3.98 4.70 -7.85
C GLY A 154 -3.25 4.52 -6.52
N GLU A 155 -3.62 3.50 -5.74
CA GLU A 155 -2.95 3.11 -4.52
C GLU A 155 -1.61 2.45 -4.79
N LEU A 156 -0.82 2.35 -3.73
CA LEU A 156 0.42 1.61 -3.72
C LEU A 156 0.43 0.59 -2.61
N ILE A 157 0.65 -0.67 -2.99
CA ILE A 157 0.91 -1.75 -2.05
C ILE A 157 2.29 -1.51 -1.44
N THR A 158 2.35 -1.47 -0.11
CA THR A 158 3.57 -1.28 0.66
C THR A 158 4.11 -2.61 1.18
N SER A 159 3.22 -3.56 1.49
CA SER A 159 3.63 -4.91 1.87
C SER A 159 2.54 -5.96 1.63
N VAL A 160 2.99 -7.20 1.42
CA VAL A 160 2.15 -8.40 1.37
C VAL A 160 2.63 -9.36 2.45
N ASN A 161 1.74 -9.78 3.34
CA ASN A 161 2.04 -10.66 4.46
C ASN A 161 1.29 -11.99 4.30
N LEU A 162 2.00 -13.09 4.52
CA LEU A 162 1.54 -14.46 4.39
C LEU A 162 1.62 -15.11 5.78
N SER A 163 0.49 -15.36 6.44
CA SER A 163 0.41 -15.86 7.82
C SER A 163 -0.65 -16.95 7.99
N ASN A 164 -0.75 -17.53 9.19
CA ASN A 164 -1.75 -18.54 9.58
C ASN A 164 -1.81 -19.81 8.69
N GLY A 165 -0.72 -20.10 7.96
CA GLY A 165 -0.58 -21.28 7.12
C GLY A 165 0.90 -21.62 6.91
N SER A 166 1.17 -22.74 6.26
CA SER A 166 2.54 -23.17 5.96
C SER A 166 2.62 -23.75 4.56
N PHE A 167 3.70 -23.46 3.86
CA PHE A 167 3.99 -23.95 2.52
C PHE A 167 5.47 -24.33 2.45
N GLN A 168 5.86 -25.12 1.46
CA GLN A 168 7.25 -25.57 1.33
C GLN A 168 8.17 -24.40 0.97
N ASP A 169 7.77 -23.65 -0.05
CA ASP A 169 8.54 -22.52 -0.57
C ASP A 169 7.62 -21.47 -1.20
N LEU A 170 8.11 -20.23 -1.26
CA LEU A 170 7.46 -19.15 -1.99
C LEU A 170 8.28 -18.86 -3.25
N ARG A 171 7.71 -19.11 -4.42
CA ARG A 171 8.42 -19.02 -5.70
C ARG A 171 7.72 -18.16 -6.73
N GLN A 172 8.42 -17.87 -7.82
CA GLN A 172 7.90 -17.10 -8.96
C GLN A 172 7.34 -15.73 -8.54
N ASN A 173 8.01 -15.13 -7.55
CA ASN A 173 7.69 -13.83 -6.99
C ASN A 173 7.87 -12.75 -8.07
N ARG A 174 6.80 -11.99 -8.34
CA ARG A 174 6.80 -10.93 -9.34
C ARG A 174 6.13 -9.67 -8.82
N LEU A 175 6.70 -8.51 -9.16
CA LEU A 175 6.15 -7.20 -8.84
C LEU A 175 5.96 -6.38 -10.12
N THR A 176 4.96 -5.50 -10.13
CA THR A 176 4.74 -4.53 -11.21
C THR A 176 4.48 -3.15 -10.63
N GLY A 177 4.80 -2.10 -11.38
CA GLY A 177 4.42 -0.73 -11.05
C GLY A 177 5.11 -0.21 -9.80
N VAL A 178 6.39 -0.54 -9.63
CA VAL A 178 7.22 0.06 -8.58
C VAL A 178 7.30 1.57 -8.78
N GLN A 179 6.98 2.32 -7.74
CA GLN A 179 7.10 3.78 -7.74
C GLN A 179 7.34 4.30 -6.31
N SER A 180 7.85 5.53 -6.22
CA SER A 180 8.03 6.20 -4.94
C SER A 180 6.67 6.63 -4.37
N LEU A 181 6.49 6.47 -3.07
CA LEU A 181 5.33 6.99 -2.36
C LEU A 181 5.43 8.51 -2.34
N LEU A 182 4.37 9.20 -2.77
CA LEU A 182 4.28 10.64 -2.62
C LEU A 182 4.12 10.95 -1.14
N THR A 183 5.21 11.28 -0.44
CA THR A 183 5.12 11.92 0.88
C THR A 183 4.69 13.35 0.64
N HIS A 184 3.39 13.57 0.43
CA HIS A 184 2.86 14.92 0.56
C HIS A 184 3.02 15.30 2.03
N GLN A 185 4.11 16.00 2.33
CA GLN A 185 4.14 16.90 3.47
C GLN A 185 3.00 17.88 3.15
N SER A 186 1.79 17.60 3.64
CA SER A 186 0.73 18.59 3.55
C SER A 186 1.35 19.82 4.19
N ALA A 187 1.49 20.89 3.41
CA ALA A 187 1.88 22.16 3.96
C ALA A 187 0.73 22.54 4.87
N VAL A 188 0.74 22.04 6.11
CA VAL A 188 -0.15 22.46 7.17
C VAL A 188 0.10 23.95 7.26
N PRO A 189 -0.86 24.80 6.84
CA PRO A 189 -0.64 26.23 6.92
C PRO A 189 -0.34 26.52 8.37
N GLU A 190 0.82 27.11 8.64
CA GLU A 190 1.21 27.39 10.02
C GLU A 190 0.04 28.13 10.70
N PRO A 191 -0.26 27.85 11.99
CA PRO A 191 -1.42 28.42 12.66
C PRO A 191 -1.54 29.95 12.50
N GLY A 192 -0.41 30.64 12.33
CA GLY A 192 -0.34 32.06 12.01
C GLY A 192 -0.99 32.44 10.68
N SER A 193 -0.82 31.65 9.61
CA SER A 193 -1.39 31.90 8.29
C SER A 193 -2.92 31.79 8.28
N VAL A 194 -3.46 30.81 9.03
CA VAL A 194 -4.91 30.64 9.22
C VAL A 194 -5.47 31.77 10.07
N ALA A 195 -4.77 32.15 11.14
CA ALA A 195 -5.17 33.28 11.98
C ALA A 195 -5.16 34.62 11.22
N LEU A 196 -4.22 34.82 10.29
CA LEU A 196 -4.13 36.02 9.45
C LEU A 196 -5.26 36.08 8.42
N LEU A 197 -5.61 34.94 7.81
CA LEU A 197 -6.74 34.84 6.87
C LEU A 197 -8.08 35.08 7.58
N VAL A 198 -8.30 34.42 8.72
CA VAL A 198 -9.54 34.58 9.51
C VAL A 198 -9.63 35.99 10.10
N GLY A 199 -8.52 36.51 10.63
CA GLY A 199 -8.44 37.85 11.21
C GLY A 199 -8.69 38.97 10.19
N SER A 200 -8.14 38.84 8.99
CA SER A 200 -8.33 39.82 7.90
C SER A 200 -9.77 39.85 7.38
N VAL A 201 -10.42 38.68 7.25
CA VAL A 201 -11.83 38.59 6.85
C VAL A 201 -12.76 39.20 7.91
N ILE A 202 -12.56 38.89 9.19
CA ILE A 202 -13.40 39.41 10.28
C ILE A 202 -13.27 40.94 10.39
N THR A 203 -12.04 41.46 10.26
CA THR A 203 -11.78 42.90 10.35
C THR A 203 -12.36 43.65 9.13
N GLY A 204 -12.22 43.08 7.93
CA GLY A 204 -12.82 43.64 6.70
C GLY A 204 -14.34 43.74 6.77
N VAL A 205 -15.02 42.68 7.24
CA VAL A 205 -16.48 42.67 7.41
C VAL A 205 -16.93 43.64 8.50
N GLY A 206 -16.21 43.72 9.62
CA GLY A 206 -16.52 44.65 10.72
C GLY A 206 -16.49 46.12 10.30
N VAL A 207 -15.50 46.52 9.49
CA VAL A 207 -15.38 47.88 8.96
C VAL A 207 -16.53 48.22 8.00
N LEU A 208 -16.93 47.27 7.15
CA LEU A 208 -18.05 47.45 6.21
C LEU A 208 -19.40 47.59 6.91
N VAL A 209 -19.65 46.83 7.99
CA VAL A 209 -20.89 46.93 8.78
C VAL A 209 -20.96 48.26 9.55
N ARG A 210 -19.83 48.74 10.08
CA ARG A 210 -19.79 50.03 10.80
C ARG A 210 -20.08 51.22 9.87
N ARG A 211 -19.59 51.18 8.63
CA ARG A 211 -19.84 52.23 7.63
C ARG A 211 -21.29 52.31 7.12
N ARG A 212 -22.10 51.26 7.33
CA ARG A 212 -23.53 51.26 6.95
C ARG A 212 -24.46 51.72 8.07
N ARG A 213 -23.94 51.89 9.29
CA ARG A 213 -24.71 52.32 10.48
C ARG A 213 -24.57 53.81 10.80
N ASN A 214 -23.62 54.49 10.18
CA ASN A 214 -23.51 55.95 10.17
C ASN A 214 -24.04 56.48 8.84
#